data_AF-M1ZUK7-F1
#
_entry.id   AF-M1ZUK7-F1
#
_cell.length_a   1.000
_cell.length_b   1.000
_cell.length_c   1.000
_cell.angle_alpha   90.00
_cell.angle_beta   90.00
_cell.angle_gamma   90.00
#
_symmetry.space_group_name_H-M   'P 1'
#
loop_
_entity.id
_entity.type
_entity.pdbx_description
1 polymer ?
#
loop_
_entity_poly.entity_id
_entity_poly.type
_entity_poly.pdbx_seq_one_letter_code
_entity_poly.pdbx_strand_id
1 'polypeptide(L)'
;VQCPKAKGIIHLGATSCYVGDNTDLIIMKEAMILIKKKIINVINNLKKFALEYKHVPALGFTHFQPAQLTTVGKRATLWMQDLVLDLEQLEFVIDTLRFRGVKGTTGTQASFMELFDGDESKVKALDKKVAEKMGFPKEFMVTGQTYPRKVDSTILNTLSEIAQSAYKFSNDLRLLQSMKEMEEPFEKNQIGSSAMAYKRNPMRSERMGALARYVIVDALNPAITSSTQWFERTLDDSAN
;
A
#
# COMPACT_ATOMS: atom_id res chain seq x y z
N VAL A 1 -7.96 -22.82 29.66
CA VAL A 1 -7.38 -23.23 28.34
C VAL A 1 -8.53 -23.44 27.38
N GLN A 2 -8.52 -22.80 26.21
CA GLN A 2 -9.64 -22.86 25.25
C GLN A 2 -9.66 -24.16 24.40
N CYS A 3 -8.50 -24.75 24.10
CA CYS A 3 -8.38 -25.93 23.22
C CYS A 3 -7.59 -27.09 23.87
N PRO A 4 -8.15 -27.81 24.86
CA PRO A 4 -7.42 -28.81 25.64
C PRO A 4 -6.88 -29.99 24.81
N LYS A 5 -7.64 -30.48 23.81
CA LYS A 5 -7.22 -31.60 22.94
C LYS A 5 -6.07 -31.24 22.00
N ALA A 6 -5.92 -29.96 21.63
CA ALA A 6 -4.90 -29.49 20.69
C ALA A 6 -3.64 -28.98 21.38
N LYS A 7 -3.63 -28.84 22.71
CA LYS A 7 -2.53 -28.22 23.48
C LYS A 7 -1.15 -28.78 23.13
N GLY A 8 -1.03 -30.10 22.95
CA GLY A 8 0.26 -30.76 22.67
C GLY A 8 0.78 -30.60 21.25
N ILE A 9 -0.04 -30.10 20.31
CA ILE A 9 0.31 -30.02 18.88
C ILE A 9 0.26 -28.60 18.32
N ILE A 10 -0.31 -27.64 19.07
CA ILE A 10 -0.26 -26.23 18.68
C ILE A 10 1.20 -25.79 18.64
N HIS A 11 1.60 -25.21 17.50
CA HIS A 11 2.95 -24.70 17.27
C HIS A 11 4.06 -25.76 17.15
N LEU A 12 3.70 -27.03 16.96
CA LEU A 12 4.67 -28.12 16.84
C LEU A 12 5.66 -27.88 15.68
N GLY A 13 6.96 -27.85 16.00
CA GLY A 13 8.06 -27.62 15.05
C GLY A 13 8.22 -26.18 14.56
N ALA A 14 7.28 -25.28 14.88
CA ALA A 14 7.27 -23.90 14.42
C ALA A 14 8.05 -22.95 15.35
N THR A 15 8.19 -21.70 14.91
CA THR A 15 8.80 -20.58 15.68
C THR A 15 7.88 -19.37 15.66
N SER A 16 8.12 -18.36 16.49
CA SER A 16 7.25 -17.17 16.59
C SER A 16 6.95 -16.51 15.22
N CYS A 17 7.93 -16.44 14.32
CA CYS A 17 7.73 -15.90 12.95
C CYS A 17 6.87 -16.78 12.05
N TYR A 18 6.55 -18.02 12.43
CA TYR A 18 5.53 -18.79 11.72
C TYR A 18 4.16 -18.11 11.84
N VAL A 19 3.83 -17.52 13.00
CA VAL A 19 2.56 -16.81 13.17
C VAL A 19 2.71 -15.32 12.88
N GLY A 20 3.77 -14.65 13.37
CA GLY A 20 3.96 -13.20 13.20
C GLY A 20 4.09 -12.81 11.72
N ASP A 21 5.24 -13.09 11.13
CA ASP A 21 5.55 -12.72 9.74
C ASP A 21 4.54 -13.20 8.68
N ASN A 22 4.02 -14.41 8.83
CA ASN A 22 3.00 -14.91 7.90
C ASN A 22 1.69 -14.10 8.03
N THR A 23 1.33 -13.69 9.24
CA THR A 23 0.18 -12.81 9.47
C THR A 23 0.42 -11.42 8.89
N ASP A 24 1.63 -10.87 9.06
CA ASP A 24 1.98 -9.55 8.48
C ASP A 24 1.85 -9.56 6.96
N LEU A 25 2.35 -10.60 6.29
CA LEU A 25 2.22 -10.76 4.83
C LEU A 25 0.75 -10.85 4.39
N ILE A 26 -0.10 -11.55 5.16
CA ILE A 26 -1.55 -11.60 4.89
C ILE A 26 -2.18 -10.21 5.03
N ILE A 27 -1.91 -9.53 6.15
CA ILE A 27 -2.44 -8.19 6.43
C ILE A 27 -2.03 -7.20 5.33
N MET A 28 -0.74 -7.18 4.97
CA MET A 28 -0.23 -6.29 3.94
C MET A 28 -0.87 -6.57 2.58
N LYS A 29 -1.02 -7.85 2.20
CA LYS A 29 -1.69 -8.24 0.95
C LYS A 29 -3.15 -7.78 0.92
N GLU A 30 -3.90 -8.05 1.99
CA GLU A 30 -5.30 -7.67 2.09
C GLU A 30 -5.48 -6.14 2.09
N ALA A 31 -4.61 -5.40 2.80
CA ALA A 31 -4.60 -3.95 2.80
C ALA A 31 -4.36 -3.38 1.38
N MET A 32 -3.37 -3.90 0.66
CA MET A 32 -3.10 -3.50 -0.73
C MET A 32 -4.29 -3.80 -1.67
N ILE A 33 -4.99 -4.92 -1.49
CA ILE A 33 -6.20 -5.23 -2.26
C ILE A 33 -7.33 -4.22 -1.97
N LEU A 34 -7.48 -3.76 -0.73
CA LEU A 34 -8.45 -2.72 -0.39
C LEU A 34 -8.08 -1.37 -1.04
N ILE A 35 -6.79 -1.02 -1.06
CA ILE A 35 -6.29 0.19 -1.72
C ILE A 35 -6.53 0.12 -3.23
N LYS A 36 -6.20 -1.00 -3.87
CA LYS A 36 -6.45 -1.26 -5.29
C LYS A 36 -7.91 -0.97 -5.68
N LYS A 37 -8.87 -1.51 -4.92
CA LYS A 37 -10.30 -1.26 -5.15
C LYS A 37 -10.66 0.23 -5.09
N LYS A 38 -10.05 0.98 -4.15
CA LYS A 38 -10.30 2.42 -4.01
C LYS A 38 -9.69 3.21 -5.16
N ILE A 39 -8.47 2.90 -5.59
CA ILE A 39 -7.82 3.55 -6.74
C ILE A 39 -8.65 3.38 -8.01
N ILE A 40 -9.11 2.15 -8.30
CA ILE A 40 -9.98 1.87 -9.45
C ILE A 40 -11.25 2.75 -9.42
N ASN A 41 -11.87 2.92 -8.25
CA ASN A 41 -13.04 3.78 -8.11
C ASN A 41 -12.72 5.26 -8.35
N VAL A 42 -11.57 5.76 -7.86
CA VAL A 42 -11.13 7.14 -8.11
C VAL A 42 -10.86 7.36 -9.60
N ILE A 43 -10.15 6.44 -10.26
CA ILE A 43 -9.91 6.47 -11.72
C ILE A 43 -11.24 6.49 -12.48
N ASN A 44 -12.20 5.65 -12.12
CA ASN A 44 -13.50 5.62 -12.78
C ASN A 44 -14.28 6.93 -12.61
N ASN A 45 -14.21 7.55 -11.43
CA ASN A 45 -14.84 8.86 -11.19
C ASN A 45 -14.15 9.98 -11.97
N LEU A 46 -12.81 10.00 -12.01
CA LEU A 46 -12.04 10.93 -12.81
C LEU A 46 -12.27 10.73 -14.31
N LYS A 47 -12.44 9.49 -14.78
CA LYS A 47 -12.81 9.20 -16.17
C LYS A 47 -14.15 9.82 -16.53
N LYS A 48 -15.17 9.64 -15.71
CA LYS A 48 -16.51 10.23 -15.93
C LYS A 48 -16.42 11.75 -15.99
N PHE A 49 -15.74 12.35 -15.01
CA PHE A 49 -15.48 13.79 -14.98
C PHE A 49 -14.72 14.28 -16.23
N ALA A 50 -13.62 13.61 -16.60
CA ALA A 50 -12.81 13.99 -17.74
C ALA A 50 -13.61 13.93 -19.06
N LEU A 51 -14.47 12.92 -19.22
CA LEU A 51 -15.32 12.79 -20.41
C LEU A 51 -16.44 13.84 -20.45
N GLU A 52 -17.05 14.16 -19.31
CA GLU A 52 -18.08 15.20 -19.18
C GLU A 52 -17.51 16.58 -19.55
N TYR A 53 -16.34 16.92 -19.03
CA TYR A 53 -15.71 18.23 -19.19
C TYR A 53 -14.65 18.29 -20.31
N LYS A 54 -14.59 17.29 -21.20
CA LYS A 54 -13.55 17.19 -22.26
C LYS A 54 -13.51 18.36 -23.23
N HIS A 55 -14.65 19.03 -23.44
CA HIS A 55 -14.78 20.15 -24.38
C HIS A 55 -14.80 21.52 -23.71
N VAL A 56 -14.75 21.60 -22.37
CA VAL A 56 -14.79 22.88 -21.64
C VAL A 56 -13.40 23.51 -21.66
N PRO A 57 -13.18 24.62 -22.40
CA PRO A 57 -11.87 25.26 -22.45
C PRO A 57 -11.46 25.78 -21.07
N ALA A 58 -10.18 25.68 -20.75
CA ALA A 58 -9.61 26.21 -19.53
C ALA A 58 -8.24 26.84 -19.82
N LEU A 59 -7.88 27.90 -19.09
CA LEU A 59 -6.56 28.51 -19.21
C LEU A 59 -5.49 27.49 -18.84
N GLY A 60 -4.52 27.25 -19.72
CA GLY A 60 -3.37 26.39 -19.42
C GLY A 60 -2.38 27.12 -18.51
N PHE A 61 -1.61 26.36 -17.72
CA PHE A 61 -0.61 26.91 -16.82
C PHE A 61 0.72 26.17 -16.92
N THR A 62 1.79 26.92 -17.18
CA THR A 62 3.18 26.48 -17.04
C THR A 62 3.90 27.53 -16.19
N HIS A 63 4.67 27.12 -15.17
CA HIS A 63 5.19 28.05 -14.13
C HIS A 63 4.07 28.83 -13.40
N PHE A 64 2.84 28.30 -13.42
CA PHE A 64 1.63 29.00 -13.00
C PHE A 64 1.39 30.35 -13.71
N GLN A 65 2.00 30.53 -14.89
CA GLN A 65 1.73 31.64 -15.80
C GLN A 65 0.73 31.20 -16.88
N PRO A 66 -0.11 32.12 -17.40
CA PRO A 66 -1.01 31.86 -18.52
C PRO A 66 -0.27 31.24 -19.71
N ALA A 67 -0.77 30.09 -20.19
CA ALA A 67 -0.25 29.37 -21.34
C ALA A 67 -1.38 29.09 -22.35
N GLN A 68 -1.06 28.36 -23.43
CA GLN A 68 -2.07 27.90 -24.40
C GLN A 68 -3.23 27.17 -23.70
N LEU A 69 -4.44 27.38 -24.21
CA LEU A 69 -5.65 26.77 -23.64
C LEU A 69 -5.54 25.24 -23.64
N THR A 70 -6.08 24.65 -22.59
CA THR A 70 -6.38 23.22 -22.48
C THR A 70 -7.89 23.05 -22.29
N THR A 71 -8.34 21.87 -21.87
CA THR A 71 -9.70 21.68 -21.37
C THR A 71 -9.70 21.17 -19.94
N VAL A 72 -10.79 21.42 -19.21
CA VAL A 72 -10.98 20.93 -17.84
C VAL A 72 -10.82 19.40 -17.80
N GLY A 73 -11.44 18.70 -18.76
CA GLY A 73 -11.30 17.25 -18.87
C GLY A 73 -9.88 16.80 -19.19
N LYS A 74 -9.17 17.48 -20.11
CA LYS A 74 -7.76 17.17 -20.42
C LYS A 74 -6.83 17.40 -19.22
N ARG A 75 -7.09 18.41 -18.38
CA ARG A 75 -6.34 18.60 -17.13
C ARG A 75 -6.56 17.41 -16.19
N ALA A 76 -7.79 16.93 -16.05
CA ALA A 76 -8.10 15.78 -15.21
C ALA A 76 -7.45 14.47 -15.66
N THR A 77 -7.16 14.30 -16.97
CA THR A 77 -6.43 13.11 -17.44
C THR A 77 -4.99 13.06 -16.94
N LEU A 78 -4.37 14.20 -16.57
CA LEU A 78 -3.04 14.20 -15.97
C LEU A 78 -3.07 13.51 -14.59
N TRP A 79 -4.04 13.86 -13.74
CA TRP A 79 -4.22 13.21 -12.43
C TRP A 79 -4.55 11.73 -12.57
N MET A 80 -5.37 11.39 -13.58
CA MET A 80 -5.75 10.01 -13.85
C MET A 80 -4.56 9.18 -14.35
N GLN A 81 -3.66 9.76 -15.16
CA GLN A 81 -2.49 9.06 -15.68
C GLN A 81 -1.55 8.60 -14.57
N ASP A 82 -1.27 9.46 -13.59
CA ASP A 82 -0.43 9.11 -12.44
C ASP A 82 -1.05 7.92 -11.66
N LEU A 83 -2.36 7.97 -11.40
CA LEU A 83 -3.08 6.89 -10.71
C LEU A 83 -3.12 5.56 -11.49
N VAL A 84 -3.05 5.61 -12.83
CA VAL A 84 -2.96 4.39 -13.65
C VAL A 84 -1.59 3.73 -13.47
N LEU A 85 -0.51 4.51 -13.47
CA LEU A 85 0.83 3.99 -13.18
C LEU A 85 0.92 3.40 -11.77
N ASP A 86 0.32 4.10 -10.80
CA ASP A 86 0.23 3.63 -9.41
C ASP A 86 -0.51 2.28 -9.31
N LEU A 87 -1.59 2.11 -10.08
CA LEU A 87 -2.37 0.88 -10.12
C LEU A 87 -1.55 -0.27 -10.70
N GLU A 88 -0.84 -0.06 -11.80
CA GLU A 88 0.02 -1.07 -12.43
C GLU A 88 1.10 -1.57 -11.46
N GLN A 89 1.76 -0.64 -10.75
CA GLN A 89 2.77 -0.98 -9.76
C GLN A 89 2.18 -1.73 -8.56
N LEU A 90 1.02 -1.28 -8.05
CA LEU A 90 0.33 -1.94 -6.93
C LEU A 90 -0.10 -3.37 -7.29
N GLU A 91 -0.60 -3.58 -8.51
CA GLU A 91 -0.95 -4.91 -9.02
C GLU A 91 0.28 -5.81 -9.10
N PHE A 92 1.38 -5.30 -9.65
CA PHE A 92 2.64 -6.04 -9.71
C PHE A 92 3.11 -6.49 -8.32
N VAL A 93 3.09 -5.61 -7.32
CA VAL A 93 3.52 -5.95 -5.95
C VAL A 93 2.59 -6.99 -5.32
N ILE A 94 1.27 -6.87 -5.47
CA ILE A 94 0.30 -7.85 -4.95
C ILE A 94 0.53 -9.23 -5.57
N ASP A 95 0.73 -9.29 -6.89
CA ASP A 95 0.82 -10.54 -7.64
C ASP A 95 2.17 -11.25 -7.45
N THR A 96 3.22 -10.49 -7.12
CA THR A 96 4.56 -11.02 -6.88
C THR A 96 4.91 -11.26 -5.41
N LEU A 97 4.05 -10.83 -4.48
CA LEU A 97 4.23 -11.04 -3.03
C LEU A 97 4.28 -12.54 -2.69
N ARG A 98 5.30 -12.93 -1.93
CA ARG A 98 5.56 -14.33 -1.55
C ARG A 98 5.30 -14.56 -0.07
N PHE A 99 4.92 -15.78 0.27
CA PHE A 99 4.71 -16.20 1.65
C PHE A 99 6.03 -16.59 2.33
N ARG A 100 6.17 -16.33 3.64
CA ARG A 100 7.32 -16.86 4.40
C ARG A 100 7.20 -18.37 4.53
N GLY A 101 6.04 -18.87 4.94
CA GLY A 101 5.77 -20.30 5.13
C GLY A 101 6.40 -20.87 6.42
N VAL A 102 6.87 -22.11 6.37
CA VAL A 102 7.47 -22.85 7.50
C VAL A 102 8.98 -22.91 7.33
N LYS A 103 9.72 -22.04 8.05
CA LYS A 103 11.17 -21.86 7.81
C LYS A 103 12.08 -22.15 9.01
N GLY A 104 11.50 -22.40 10.19
CA GLY A 104 12.28 -22.56 11.42
C GLY A 104 12.87 -21.24 11.93
N THR A 105 13.86 -21.31 12.82
CA THR A 105 14.44 -20.14 13.52
C THR A 105 15.41 -19.35 12.64
N THR A 106 16.14 -20.02 11.75
CA THR A 106 17.22 -19.44 10.92
C THR A 106 17.05 -19.78 9.44
N GLY A 107 15.84 -20.13 9.01
CA GLY A 107 15.54 -20.40 7.61
C GLY A 107 15.82 -21.81 7.12
N THR A 108 16.49 -22.64 7.92
CA THR A 108 16.96 -23.97 7.53
C THR A 108 15.94 -25.10 7.68
N GLN A 109 14.78 -24.81 8.29
CA GLN A 109 13.72 -25.80 8.53
C GLN A 109 14.14 -27.00 9.41
N ALA A 110 15.25 -26.91 10.16
CA ALA A 110 15.82 -28.02 10.93
C ALA A 110 14.82 -28.70 11.89
N SER A 111 13.99 -27.92 12.60
CA SER A 111 12.96 -28.44 13.49
C SER A 111 11.90 -29.29 12.76
N PHE A 112 11.57 -28.93 11.52
CA PHE A 112 10.65 -29.71 10.69
C PHE A 112 11.33 -30.92 10.07
N MET A 113 12.61 -30.83 9.70
CA MET A 113 13.40 -31.97 9.24
C MET A 113 13.46 -33.07 10.32
N GLU A 114 13.71 -32.69 11.58
CA GLU A 114 13.70 -33.62 12.71
C GLU A 114 12.30 -34.22 12.93
N LEU A 115 11.24 -33.40 12.87
CA LEU A 115 9.85 -33.86 13.02
C LEU A 115 9.42 -34.88 11.95
N PHE A 116 10.05 -34.85 10.78
CA PHE A 116 9.79 -35.76 9.66
C PHE A 116 10.90 -36.80 9.45
N ASP A 117 11.71 -37.09 10.47
CA ASP A 117 12.76 -38.12 10.43
C ASP A 117 13.75 -37.96 9.26
N GLY A 118 14.07 -36.72 8.90
CA GLY A 118 14.99 -36.40 7.79
C GLY A 118 14.36 -36.38 6.39
N ASP A 119 13.04 -36.55 6.27
CA ASP A 119 12.34 -36.56 4.99
C ASP A 119 12.11 -35.13 4.44
N GLU A 120 13.06 -34.67 3.61
CA GLU A 120 13.00 -33.35 2.95
C GLU A 120 11.74 -33.17 2.07
N SER A 121 11.22 -34.26 1.49
CA SER A 121 10.05 -34.17 0.62
C SER A 121 8.79 -33.75 1.39
N LYS A 122 8.66 -34.21 2.64
CA LYS A 122 7.56 -33.81 3.54
C LYS A 122 7.69 -32.37 4.00
N VAL A 123 8.92 -31.89 4.28
CA VAL A 123 9.17 -30.49 4.65
C VAL A 123 8.75 -29.55 3.50
N LYS A 124 9.19 -29.83 2.27
CA LYS A 124 8.79 -29.06 1.08
C LYS A 124 7.28 -29.11 0.85
N ALA A 125 6.68 -30.28 1.01
CA ALA A 125 5.23 -30.43 0.87
C ALA A 125 4.44 -29.67 1.95
N LEU A 126 4.94 -29.62 3.20
CA LEU A 126 4.32 -28.84 4.28
C LEU A 126 4.33 -27.35 3.94
N ASP A 127 5.48 -26.82 3.54
CA ASP A 127 5.66 -25.40 3.23
C ASP A 127 4.72 -24.93 2.11
N LYS A 128 4.69 -25.70 1.01
CA LYS A 128 3.77 -25.46 -0.11
C LYS A 128 2.31 -25.52 0.31
N LYS A 129 1.92 -26.56 1.05
CA LYS A 129 0.52 -26.73 1.53
C LYS A 129 0.07 -25.59 2.42
N VAL A 130 0.96 -25.08 3.29
CA VAL A 130 0.65 -23.94 4.16
C VAL A 130 0.48 -22.67 3.33
N ALA A 131 1.39 -22.39 2.37
CA ALA A 131 1.25 -21.23 1.49
C ALA A 131 -0.03 -21.27 0.65
N GLU A 132 -0.36 -22.42 0.06
CA GLU A 132 -1.61 -22.64 -0.69
C GLU A 132 -2.85 -22.40 0.18
N LYS A 133 -2.87 -22.91 1.41
CA LYS A 133 -3.98 -22.71 2.36
C LYS A 133 -4.17 -21.24 2.75
N MET A 134 -3.10 -20.45 2.71
CA MET A 134 -3.14 -19.02 3.00
C MET A 134 -3.36 -18.15 1.76
N GLY A 135 -3.60 -18.76 0.58
CA GLY A 135 -3.88 -18.04 -0.66
C GLY A 135 -2.67 -17.35 -1.27
N PHE A 136 -1.46 -17.88 -1.04
CA PHE A 136 -0.24 -17.42 -1.68
C PHE A 136 0.23 -18.43 -2.73
N PRO A 137 0.42 -18.01 -4.00
CA PRO A 137 0.83 -18.90 -5.07
C PRO A 137 2.32 -19.27 -5.01
N LYS A 138 3.12 -18.53 -4.24
CA LYS A 138 4.57 -18.70 -4.11
C LYS A 138 5.02 -18.39 -2.69
N GLU A 139 5.98 -19.16 -2.22
CA GLU A 139 6.73 -18.97 -0.99
C GLU A 139 8.17 -18.51 -1.26
N PHE A 140 8.82 -17.93 -0.25
CA PHE A 140 10.25 -17.70 -0.30
C PHE A 140 10.98 -19.04 -0.21
N MET A 141 11.93 -19.28 -1.13
CA MET A 141 12.82 -20.44 -1.07
C MET A 141 13.98 -20.25 -0.10
N VAL A 142 14.36 -18.99 0.16
CA VAL A 142 15.49 -18.61 1.01
C VAL A 142 15.04 -17.50 1.94
N THR A 143 15.20 -17.73 3.25
CA THR A 143 14.92 -16.78 4.31
C THR A 143 15.97 -16.92 5.42
N GLY A 144 16.09 -15.90 6.26
CA GLY A 144 16.63 -16.09 7.61
C GLY A 144 15.49 -16.52 8.55
N GLN A 145 15.39 -15.86 9.70
CA GLN A 145 14.25 -16.04 10.61
C GLN A 145 12.94 -15.52 10.02
N THR A 146 12.99 -14.42 9.29
CA THR A 146 11.84 -13.64 8.79
C THR A 146 11.73 -13.70 7.27
N TYR A 147 10.65 -13.16 6.70
CA TYR A 147 10.72 -12.75 5.28
C TYR A 147 11.71 -11.59 5.12
N PRO A 148 12.29 -11.36 3.93
CA PRO A 148 13.21 -10.26 3.73
C PRO A 148 12.52 -8.91 3.95
N ARG A 149 12.97 -8.09 4.91
CA ARG A 149 12.42 -6.75 5.21
C ARG A 149 12.46 -5.77 4.02
N LYS A 150 13.18 -6.12 2.95
CA LYS A 150 13.11 -5.45 1.65
C LYS A 150 11.68 -5.44 1.06
N VAL A 151 10.86 -6.43 1.42
CA VAL A 151 9.43 -6.49 1.07
C VAL A 151 8.68 -5.28 1.66
N ASP A 152 8.94 -4.95 2.92
CA ASP A 152 8.29 -3.81 3.59
C ASP A 152 8.62 -2.49 2.88
N SER A 153 9.90 -2.32 2.51
CA SER A 153 10.34 -1.16 1.74
C SER A 153 9.70 -1.10 0.36
N THR A 154 9.53 -2.25 -0.30
CA THR A 154 8.86 -2.31 -1.62
C THR A 154 7.39 -1.88 -1.51
N ILE A 155 6.67 -2.40 -0.52
CA ILE A 155 5.26 -2.09 -0.30
C ILE A 155 5.08 -0.62 0.05
N LEU A 156 5.86 -0.09 1.02
CA LEU A 156 5.67 1.29 1.46
C LEU A 156 6.10 2.32 0.39
N ASN A 157 7.09 1.99 -0.45
CA ASN A 157 7.42 2.82 -1.62
C ASN A 157 6.27 2.88 -2.63
N THR A 158 5.61 1.75 -2.92
CA THR A 158 4.42 1.75 -3.78
C THR A 158 3.28 2.58 -3.18
N LEU A 159 3.11 2.58 -1.85
CA LEU A 159 2.14 3.47 -1.19
C LEU A 159 2.56 4.95 -1.24
N SER A 160 3.86 5.23 -1.18
CA SER A 160 4.42 6.57 -1.34
C SER A 160 4.18 7.14 -2.73
N GLU A 161 4.29 6.33 -3.78
CA GLU A 161 3.98 6.74 -5.17
C GLU A 161 2.52 7.18 -5.31
N ILE A 162 1.58 6.38 -4.81
CA ILE A 162 0.14 6.74 -4.74
C ILE A 162 -0.06 8.06 -3.98
N ALA A 163 0.67 8.26 -2.88
CA ALA A 163 0.59 9.47 -2.08
C ALA A 163 1.13 10.70 -2.84
N GLN A 164 2.20 10.56 -3.65
CA GLN A 164 2.72 11.63 -4.49
C GLN A 164 1.67 12.09 -5.51
N SER A 165 1.01 11.14 -6.19
CA SER A 165 -0.10 11.40 -7.12
C SER A 165 -1.25 12.15 -6.42
N ALA A 166 -1.66 11.68 -5.24
CA ALA A 166 -2.70 12.32 -4.45
C ALA A 166 -2.32 13.74 -3.99
N TYR A 167 -1.07 13.96 -3.57
CA TYR A 167 -0.60 15.28 -3.16
C TYR A 167 -0.58 16.24 -4.35
N LYS A 168 -0.02 15.84 -5.49
CA LYS A 168 -0.01 16.66 -6.70
C LYS A 168 -1.42 17.06 -7.13
N PHE A 169 -2.36 16.09 -7.16
CA PHE A 169 -3.76 16.37 -7.45
C PHE A 169 -4.38 17.35 -6.43
N SER A 170 -4.09 17.16 -5.13
CA SER A 170 -4.61 18.06 -4.08
C SER A 170 -4.16 19.51 -4.26
N ASN A 171 -2.92 19.74 -4.70
CA ASN A 171 -2.39 21.09 -4.91
C ASN A 171 -3.07 21.77 -6.09
N ASP A 172 -3.27 21.07 -7.20
CA ASP A 172 -3.99 21.61 -8.36
C ASP A 172 -5.42 22.02 -7.96
N LEU A 173 -6.14 21.18 -7.20
CA LEU A 173 -7.51 21.48 -6.78
C LEU A 173 -7.58 22.69 -5.85
N ARG A 174 -6.61 22.83 -4.93
CA ARG A 174 -6.51 24.00 -4.04
C ARG A 174 -6.26 25.29 -4.80
N LEU A 175 -5.42 25.26 -5.85
CA LEU A 175 -5.18 26.39 -6.73
C LEU A 175 -6.42 26.72 -7.58
N LEU A 176 -7.09 25.71 -8.15
CA LEU A 176 -8.31 25.93 -8.92
C LEU A 176 -9.43 26.54 -8.07
N GLN A 177 -9.54 26.15 -6.81
CA GLN A 177 -10.51 26.73 -5.89
C GLN A 177 -10.17 28.17 -5.51
N SER A 178 -8.89 28.55 -5.39
CA SER A 178 -8.51 29.94 -5.16
C SER A 178 -8.83 30.83 -6.38
N MET A 179 -8.76 30.28 -7.58
CA MET A 179 -9.16 30.93 -8.84
C MET A 179 -10.68 30.89 -9.09
N LYS A 180 -11.44 30.17 -8.26
CA LYS A 180 -12.89 29.95 -8.40
C LYS A 180 -13.29 29.24 -9.70
N GLU A 181 -12.38 28.45 -10.27
CA GLU A 181 -12.64 27.64 -11.48
C GLU A 181 -13.22 26.27 -11.14
N MET A 182 -12.89 25.72 -9.96
CA MET A 182 -13.37 24.43 -9.48
C MET A 182 -13.40 24.42 -7.95
N GLU A 183 -14.47 23.91 -7.35
CA GLU A 183 -14.57 23.73 -5.89
C GLU A 183 -14.73 22.24 -5.55
N GLU A 184 -14.20 21.82 -4.41
CA GLU A 184 -14.56 20.50 -3.87
C GLU A 184 -16.06 20.43 -3.46
N PRO A 185 -16.66 19.22 -3.46
CA PRO A 185 -18.08 19.08 -3.13
C PRO A 185 -18.42 19.63 -1.75
N PHE A 186 -19.50 20.42 -1.64
CA PHE A 186 -19.94 21.03 -0.39
C PHE A 186 -21.16 20.31 0.16
N GLU A 187 -21.08 19.76 1.37
CA GLU A 187 -22.23 19.06 1.97
C GLU A 187 -23.30 20.04 2.43
N LYS A 188 -24.56 19.59 2.46
CA LYS A 188 -25.73 20.41 2.81
C LYS A 188 -25.59 21.11 4.18
N ASN A 189 -24.93 20.46 5.15
CA ASN A 189 -24.75 20.96 6.50
C ASN A 189 -23.29 21.36 6.81
N GLN A 190 -22.43 21.46 5.78
CA GLN A 190 -21.02 21.80 5.98
C GLN A 190 -20.89 23.28 6.35
N ILE A 191 -20.26 23.55 7.50
CA ILE A 191 -19.87 24.91 7.88
C ILE A 191 -18.48 25.18 7.27
N GLY A 192 -18.40 26.04 6.27
CA GLY A 192 -17.14 26.37 5.58
C GLY A 192 -16.18 27.20 6.44
N SER A 193 -16.72 28.15 7.19
CA SER A 193 -16.03 28.92 8.23
C SER A 193 -17.01 29.29 9.33
N SER A 194 -16.59 29.18 10.59
CA SER A 194 -17.38 29.60 11.75
C SER A 194 -17.68 31.11 11.77
N ALA A 195 -16.91 31.91 11.03
CA ALA A 195 -17.02 33.37 11.01
C ALA A 195 -17.56 33.93 9.68
N MET A 196 -17.48 33.19 8.57
CA MET A 196 -17.81 33.68 7.23
C MET A 196 -18.65 32.66 6.45
N ALA A 197 -19.97 32.88 6.39
CA ALA A 197 -20.92 31.96 5.75
C ALA A 197 -20.68 31.74 4.24
N TYR A 198 -20.06 32.70 3.55
CA TYR A 198 -19.75 32.58 2.12
C TYR A 198 -18.39 31.90 1.83
N LYS A 199 -17.54 31.72 2.84
CA LYS A 199 -16.17 31.23 2.65
C LYS A 199 -16.15 29.70 2.60
N ARG A 200 -15.70 29.15 1.46
CA ARG A 200 -15.50 27.70 1.26
C ARG A 200 -14.02 27.38 1.12
N ASN A 201 -13.51 26.54 2.01
CA ASN A 201 -12.09 26.15 2.03
C ASN A 201 -11.93 24.75 1.40
N PRO A 202 -10.81 24.48 0.70
CA PRO A 202 -10.51 23.18 0.13
C PRO A 202 -9.99 22.18 1.18
N MET A 203 -10.70 22.03 2.30
CA MET A 203 -10.25 21.27 3.49
C MET A 203 -10.01 19.79 3.21
N ARG A 204 -10.78 19.16 2.29
CA ARG A 204 -10.57 17.74 1.96
C ARG A 204 -9.28 17.58 1.16
N SER A 205 -9.02 18.47 0.22
CA SER A 205 -7.77 18.54 -0.53
C SER A 205 -6.58 18.85 0.37
N GLU A 206 -6.73 19.78 1.32
CA GLU A 206 -5.70 20.05 2.34
C GLU A 206 -5.38 18.82 3.19
N ARG A 207 -6.41 18.08 3.61
CA ARG A 207 -6.25 16.81 4.33
C ARG A 207 -5.57 15.74 3.48
N MET A 208 -5.94 15.65 2.20
CA MET A 208 -5.30 14.74 1.25
C MET A 208 -3.81 15.03 1.14
N GLY A 209 -3.41 16.29 0.93
CA GLY A 209 -2.01 16.68 0.89
C GLY A 209 -1.27 16.46 2.22
N ALA A 210 -1.91 16.69 3.37
CA ALA A 210 -1.32 16.48 4.69
C ALA A 210 -1.03 14.99 4.96
N LEU A 211 -2.00 14.11 4.70
CA LEU A 211 -1.84 12.66 4.89
C LEU A 211 -0.89 12.05 3.85
N ALA A 212 -0.94 12.52 2.59
CA ALA A 212 0.00 12.09 1.57
C ALA A 212 1.46 12.38 1.97
N ARG A 213 1.72 13.58 2.52
CA ARG A 213 3.07 13.92 3.02
C ARG A 213 3.56 12.93 4.08
N TYR A 214 2.69 12.51 5.00
CA TYR A 214 3.05 11.55 6.04
C TYR A 214 3.50 10.23 5.42
N VAL A 215 2.70 9.65 4.50
CA VAL A 215 3.04 8.39 3.83
C VAL A 215 4.35 8.49 3.04
N ILE A 216 4.58 9.61 2.36
CA ILE A 216 5.82 9.83 1.58
C ILE A 216 7.06 9.81 2.49
N VAL A 217 6.99 10.48 3.63
CA VAL A 217 8.12 10.55 4.57
C VAL A 217 8.34 9.21 5.26
N ASP A 218 7.26 8.51 5.60
CA ASP A 218 7.32 7.23 6.30
C ASP A 218 7.97 6.12 5.45
N ALA A 219 7.96 6.24 4.12
CA ALA A 219 8.62 5.33 3.19
C ALA A 219 10.12 5.12 3.44
N LEU A 220 10.80 6.08 4.07
CA LEU A 220 12.20 5.96 4.46
C LEU A 220 12.41 4.90 5.56
N ASN A 221 11.43 4.70 6.42
CA ASN A 221 11.55 3.88 7.61
C ASN A 221 11.89 2.40 7.29
N PRO A 222 11.08 1.66 6.51
CA PRO A 222 11.40 0.28 6.16
C PRO A 222 12.65 0.15 5.27
N ALA A 223 13.04 1.21 4.54
CA ALA A 223 14.30 1.20 3.82
C ALA A 223 15.50 1.13 4.79
N ILE A 224 15.47 1.94 5.85
CA ILE A 224 16.47 1.89 6.92
C ILE A 224 16.43 0.52 7.62
N THR A 225 15.26 0.07 8.09
CA THR A 225 15.11 -1.25 8.75
C THR A 225 15.66 -2.39 7.91
N SER A 226 15.34 -2.42 6.61
CA SER A 226 15.85 -3.47 5.73
C SER A 226 17.36 -3.44 5.58
N SER A 227 18.00 -2.28 5.70
CA SER A 227 19.45 -2.12 5.53
C SER A 227 20.25 -2.41 6.80
N THR A 228 19.62 -2.32 7.98
CA THR A 228 20.29 -2.50 9.28
C THR A 228 20.10 -3.90 9.86
N GLN A 229 19.31 -4.77 9.22
CA GLN A 229 19.19 -6.17 9.64
C GLN A 229 20.53 -6.90 9.57
N TRP A 230 20.93 -7.54 10.68
CA TRP A 230 22.16 -8.34 10.73
C TRP A 230 21.85 -9.84 10.59
N PHE A 231 22.59 -10.51 9.70
CA PHE A 231 22.53 -11.95 9.47
C PHE A 231 21.09 -12.47 9.29
N GLU A 232 20.68 -13.50 10.04
CA GLU A 232 19.36 -14.13 9.88
C GLU A 232 18.19 -13.32 10.45
N ARG A 233 18.44 -12.38 11.38
CA ARG A 233 17.51 -11.35 11.90
C ARG A 233 18.12 -10.59 13.09
N THR A 234 17.81 -9.30 13.20
CA THR A 234 17.83 -8.52 14.45
C THR A 234 16.44 -7.99 14.81
N LEU A 235 16.11 -7.90 16.11
CA LEU A 235 14.74 -7.62 16.58
C LEU A 235 14.37 -6.13 16.62
N ASP A 236 15.28 -5.25 16.23
CA ASP A 236 15.05 -3.81 16.04
C ASP A 236 13.99 -3.52 14.96
N ASP A 237 13.62 -4.53 14.16
CA ASP A 237 12.51 -4.48 13.21
C ASP A 237 11.12 -4.45 13.86
N SER A 238 10.97 -4.96 15.09
CA SER A 238 9.65 -5.31 15.63
C SER A 238 8.81 -4.13 16.13
N ALA A 239 9.43 -3.03 16.57
CA ALA A 239 8.70 -1.88 17.12
C ALA A 239 8.30 -0.86 16.06
N ASN A 240 8.70 -1.12 14.82
CA ASN A 240 8.67 -0.16 13.72
C ASN A 240 7.40 -0.25 12.88
#